data_AF-A0A3P3EDZ6-F1
#
_entry.id   AF-A0A3P3EDZ6-F1
#
_cell.length_a   1.000
_cell.length_b   1.000
_cell.length_c   1.000
_cell.angle_alpha   90.00
_cell.angle_beta   90.00
_cell.angle_gamma   90.00
#
_symmetry.space_group_name_H-M   'P 1'
#
loop_
_entity.id
_entity.type
_entity.pdbx_description
1 polymer ?
#
loop_
_entity_poly.entity_id
_entity_poly.type
_entity_poly.pdbx_seq_one_letter_code
_entity_poly.pdbx_strand_id
1 'polypeptide(L)' 'MTMDLLRSIASTRLPKSITSPEDIDRVRILRAAGLVVAFVPAPSRPLTLSGIEKVAQVLTITQKGYDELRRSCSSHE' A
#
# COMPACT_ATOMS: atom_id res chain seq x y z
N MET A 1 -3.28 12.17 1.95
CA MET A 1 -2.58 12.04 0.66
C MET A 1 -2.28 10.57 0.34
N THR A 2 -3.29 9.73 0.10
CA THR A 2 -3.09 8.28 -0.19
C THR A 2 -2.25 8.04 -1.45
N MET A 3 -2.23 9.01 -2.38
CA MET A 3 -1.45 8.95 -3.61
C MET A 3 0.05 9.20 -3.41
N ASP A 4 0.43 9.89 -2.34
CA ASP A 4 1.85 10.07 -1.98
C ASP A 4 2.48 8.72 -1.59
N LEU A 5 1.73 7.91 -0.84
CA LEU A 5 2.14 6.54 -0.51
C LEU A 5 2.29 5.68 -1.78
N LEU A 6 1.34 5.77 -2.72
CA LEU A 6 1.43 5.06 -4.00
C LEU A 6 2.68 5.45 -4.79
N ARG A 7 3.01 6.75 -4.83
CA ARG A 7 4.23 7.27 -5.48
C ARG A 7 5.49 6.80 -4.76
N SER A 8 5.50 6.85 -3.43
CA SER A 8 6.60 6.34 -2.60
C SER A 8 6.85 4.86 -2.89
N ILE A 9 5.79 4.04 -2.93
CA ILE A 9 5.88 2.62 -3.28
C ILE A 9 6.45 2.44 -4.69
N ALA A 10 6.00 3.23 -5.67
CA ALA A 10 6.46 3.16 -7.06
C ALA A 10 7.95 3.51 -7.22
N SER A 11 8.44 4.46 -6.40
CA SER A 11 9.84 4.87 -6.38
C SER A 11 10.73 3.94 -5.56
N THR A 12 10.18 3.01 -4.77
CA THR A 12 10.97 2.07 -3.98
C THR A 12 11.09 0.71 -4.68
N ARG A 13 12.21 0.01 -4.45
CA ARG A 13 12.32 -1.41 -4.81
C ARG A 13 11.32 -2.21 -3.96
N LEU A 14 10.43 -2.93 -4.64
CA LEU A 14 9.48 -3.84 -4.03
C LEU A 14 10.14 -5.20 -3.75
N PRO A 15 9.68 -5.96 -2.74
CA PRO A 15 8.53 -5.71 -1.85
C PRO A 15 8.83 -4.73 -0.71
N LYS A 16 7.84 -3.90 -0.33
CA LYS A 16 7.95 -2.89 0.74
C LYS A 16 7.10 -3.28 1.95
N SER A 17 7.72 -3.39 3.12
CA SER A 17 7.03 -3.61 4.40
C SER A 17 6.60 -2.28 5.03
N ILE A 18 5.36 -2.21 5.46
CA ILE A 18 4.71 -1.05 6.07
C ILE A 18 4.23 -1.46 7.46
N THR A 19 4.79 -0.85 8.49
CA THR A 19 4.50 -1.11 9.91
C THR A 19 3.57 -0.04 10.51
N SER A 20 3.52 1.15 9.91
CA SER A 20 2.71 2.27 10.39
C SER A 20 1.21 1.98 10.22
N PRO A 21 0.40 2.04 11.30
CA PRO A 21 -1.04 1.77 11.22
C PRO A 21 -1.79 2.69 10.25
N GLU A 22 -1.37 3.95 10.12
CA GLU A 22 -1.92 4.89 9.14
C GLU A 22 -1.64 4.48 7.70
N ASP A 23 -0.41 4.04 7.40
CA ASP A 23 -0.04 3.61 6.06
C ASP A 23 -0.62 2.25 5.73
N ILE A 24 -0.81 1.37 6.73
CA ILE A 24 -1.52 0.10 6.56
C ILE A 24 -2.97 0.35 6.12
N ASP A 25 -3.64 1.33 6.71
CA ASP A 25 -5.00 1.70 6.31
C ASP A 25 -5.02 2.28 4.88
N ARG A 26 -4.04 3.12 4.54
CA ARG A 26 -3.85 3.62 3.16
C ARG A 26 -3.58 2.50 2.16
N VAL A 27 -2.71 1.54 2.48
CA VAL A 27 -2.46 0.35 1.64
C VAL A 27 -3.72 -0.48 1.50
N ARG A 28 -4.52 -0.61 2.56
CA ARG A 28 -5.82 -1.30 2.50
C ARG A 28 -6.77 -0.62 1.52
N ILE A 29 -6.86 0.71 1.55
CA ILE A 29 -7.68 1.49 0.61
C ILE A 29 -7.17 1.33 -0.82
N LEU A 30 -5.86 1.46 -1.06
CA LEU A 30 -5.25 1.28 -2.38
C LEU A 30 -5.45 -0.14 -2.93
N ARG A 31 -5.36 -1.15 -2.06
CA ARG A 31 -5.64 -2.55 -2.40
C ARG A 31 -7.11 -2.76 -2.74
N ALA A 32 -8.02 -2.22 -1.93
CA ALA A 32 -9.47 -2.30 -2.17
C ALA A 32 -9.88 -1.61 -3.48
N ALA A 33 -9.21 -0.51 -3.84
CA ALA A 33 -9.39 0.18 -5.11
C ALA A 33 -8.79 -0.56 -6.33
N GLY A 34 -8.03 -1.63 -6.09
CA GLY A 34 -7.34 -2.40 -7.12
C GLY A 34 -6.15 -1.67 -7.73
N LEU A 35 -5.52 -0.74 -6.99
CA LEU A 35 -4.35 0.01 -7.45
C LEU A 35 -3.05 -0.72 -7.11
N VAL A 36 -3.01 -1.46 -6.00
CA VAL A 36 -1.82 -2.20 -5.55
C VAL A 36 -2.17 -3.64 -5.15
N VAL A 37 -1.19 -4.53 -5.29
CA VAL A 37 -1.21 -5.87 -4.72
C VAL A 37 -0.40 -5.83 -3.42
N ALA A 38 -1.12 -5.93 -2.30
CA ALA A 38 -0.53 -5.90 -0.97
C ALA A 38 -1.16 -6.99 -0.07
N PHE A 39 -0.32 -7.53 0.80
CA PHE A 39 -0.73 -8.36 1.93
C PHE A 39 -1.00 -7.43 3.12
N VAL A 40 -2.25 -7.39 3.58
CA VAL A 40 -2.66 -6.57 4.73
C VAL A 40 -3.35 -7.48 5.75
N PRO A 41 -2.83 -7.61 6.99
CA PRO A 41 -3.46 -8.44 8.00
C PRO A 41 -4.85 -7.89 8.38
N ALA A 42 -5.80 -8.79 8.62
CA ALA A 42 -7.15 -8.43 9.06
C ALA A 42 -7.13 -7.92 10.52
N PRO A 43 -7.96 -6.93 10.89
CA PRO A 43 -7.97 -6.39 12.25
C PRO A 43 -8.55 -7.36 13.29
N SER A 44 -9.26 -8.40 12.86
CA SER A 44 -10.18 -9.18 13.71
C SER A 44 -9.57 -10.42 14.38
N ARG A 45 -8.26 -10.66 14.30
CA ARG A 45 -7.68 -11.77 15.06
C ARG A 45 -6.24 -11.48 15.49
N PRO A 46 -6.02 -11.14 16.78
CA PRO A 46 -4.68 -11.19 17.35
C PRO A 46 -4.30 -12.67 17.51
N LEU A 47 -3.93 -13.32 16.42
CA LEU A 47 -3.18 -14.57 16.49
C LEU A 47 -1.73 -14.16 16.74
N THR A 48 -1.40 -14.04 18.02
CA THR A 48 -0.05 -13.98 18.53
C THR A 48 0.68 -15.29 18.18
N LEU A 49 1.09 -15.42 16.93
CA LEU A 49 2.19 -16.28 16.55
C LEU A 49 3.42 -15.38 16.44
N SER A 50 4.15 -15.31 17.56
CA SER A 50 5.49 -14.72 17.71
C SER A 50 5.73 -13.36 17.03
N GLY A 51 5.33 -12.26 17.67
CA GLY A 51 5.98 -10.96 17.46
C GLY A 51 5.94 -10.37 16.04
N ILE A 52 5.13 -10.93 15.12
CA ILE A 52 4.92 -10.33 13.81
C ILE A 52 4.02 -9.13 14.04
N GLU A 53 4.66 -7.96 14.20
CA GLU A 53 4.00 -6.67 14.21
C GLU A 53 3.01 -6.61 13.04
N LYS A 54 1.93 -5.87 13.19
CA LYS A 54 0.89 -5.72 12.16
C LYS A 54 1.54 -5.08 10.92
N VAL A 55 2.19 -5.86 10.05
CA VAL A 55 2.94 -5.34 8.90
C VAL A 55 2.11 -5.60 7.65
N ALA A 56 1.77 -4.55 6.92
CA ALA A 56 1.32 -4.68 5.55
C ALA A 56 2.54 -4.80 4.63
N GLN A 57 2.54 -5.76 3.71
CA GLN A 57 3.58 -5.87 2.69
C GLN A 57 2.99 -5.51 1.35
N VAL A 58 3.59 -4.55 0.66
CA VAL A 58 3.23 -4.22 -0.72
C VAL A 58 4.14 -5.02 -1.64
N LEU A 59 3.54 -5.85 -2.50
CA LEU A 59 4.26 -6.73 -3.40
C LEU A 59 4.48 -6.05 -4.75
N THR A 60 3.43 -5.43 -5.29
CA THR A 60 3.52 -4.73 -6.58
C THR A 60 2.39 -3.70 -6.76
N ILE A 61 2.60 -2.77 -7.69
CA ILE A 61 1.57 -1.84 -8.16
C ILE A 61 0.92 -2.44 -9.41
N THR A 62 -0.41 -2.42 -9.48
CA THR A 62 -1.15 -2.91 -10.64
C THR A 62 -1.06 -1.94 -11.81
N GLN A 63 -1.40 -2.36 -13.03
CA GLN A 63 -1.49 -1.45 -14.18
C GLN A 63 -2.42 -0.27 -13.92
N LYS A 64 -3.57 -0.51 -13.25
CA LYS A 64 -4.51 0.54 -12.85
C LYS A 64 -3.86 1.53 -11.87
N GLY A 65 -3.06 1.04 -10.92
CA GLY A 65 -2.29 1.88 -10.00
C GLY A 65 -1.28 2.77 -10.72
N TYR A 66 -0.57 2.23 -11.71
CA TYR A 66 0.36 3.03 -12.53
C TYR A 66 -0.36 4.04 -13.41
N ASP A 67 -1.51 3.68 -13.98
CA ASP A 67 -2.33 4.60 -14.78
C ASP A 67 -2.82 5.79 -13.94
N GLU A 68 -3.35 5.51 -12.75
CA GLU A 68 -3.76 6.54 -11.79
C GLU A 68 -2.58 7.38 -11.31
N LEU A 69 -1.44 6.74 -11.02
CA LEU A 69 -0.22 7.45 -10.64
C LEU A 69 0.24 8.43 -11.74
N ARG A 70 0.13 8.03 -13.01
CA ARG A 70 0.42 8.87 -14.17
C ARG A 70 -0.58 10.03 -14.28
N ARG A 71 -1.88 9.77 -14.17
CA ARG A 71 -2.92 10.81 -14.21
C ARG A 71 -2.73 11.85 -13.12
N SER A 72 -2.43 11.42 -11.89
CA SER A 72 -2.24 12.34 -10.76
C SER A 72 -0.88 13.02 -10.74
N CYS A 73 0.05 12.62 -11.60
CA CYS A 73 1.25 13.41 -11.86
C CYS A 73 0.97 14.57 -12.84
N SER A 74 -0.12 14.52 -13.61
CA SER A 74 -0.52 15.54 -14.59
C SER A 74 -1.44 16.64 -14.03
N SER A 75 -1.82 16.60 -12.75
CA SER A 75 -2.67 17.63 -12.11
C SER A 75 -1.91 18.59 -11.19
N HIS A 76 -0.59 18.71 -11.36
CA HIS A 76 0.22 19.72 -10.69
C HIS A 76 0.91 20.58 -11.75
N GLU A 77 0.12 21.37 -12.46
CA GLU A 77 0.53 22.57 -13.21
C GLU A 77 -0.35 23.74 -12.78
#